data_AF-A0A7R9JJW0-F1
#
_entry.id   AF-A0A7R9JJW0-F1
#
_cell.length_a   1.000
_cell.length_b   1.000
_cell.length_c   1.000
_cell.angle_alpha   90.00
_cell.angle_beta   90.00
_cell.angle_gamma   90.00
#
_symmetry.space_group_name_H-M   'P 1'
#
loop_
_entity.id
_entity.type
_entity.pdbx_description
1 polymer ?
#
loop_
_entity_poly.entity_id
_entity_poly.type
_entity_poly.pdbx_seq_one_letter_code
_entity_poly.pdbx_strand_id
1 'polypeptide(L)' 'MATLSLRISIVDKNVTKTMQFDPTTAIYDACKIIRDKISEANQGQPNEYGLFLADEDVKQGVWLEPGRSLEYYILRNG' A
#
# COMPACT_ATOMS: atom_id res chain seq x y z
N MET A 1 16.92 -11.10 3.39
CA MET A 1 15.72 -10.45 3.94
C MET A 1 14.64 -10.59 2.87
N ALA A 2 13.49 -11.17 3.20
CA ALA A 2 12.42 -11.36 2.22
C ALA A 2 11.82 -9.99 1.89
N THR A 3 11.70 -9.64 0.61
CA THR A 3 11.07 -8.40 0.17
C THR A 3 9.70 -8.71 -0.42
N LEU A 4 8.72 -7.88 -0.09
CA LEU A 4 7.38 -7.93 -0.69
C LEU A 4 7.35 -7.01 -1.90
N SER A 5 7.11 -7.56 -3.08
CA SER A 5 6.86 -6.79 -4.29
C SER A 5 5.36 -6.60 -4.44
N LEU A 6 4.88 -5.37 -4.24
CA LEU A 6 3.45 -5.03 -4.26
C LEU A 6 3.17 -4.01 -5.37
N ARG A 7 2.09 -4.23 -6.12
CA ARG A 7 1.53 -3.24 -7.04
C ARG A 7 0.67 -2.23 -6.32
N ILE A 8 1.16 -1.00 -6.26
CA ILE A 8 0.45 0.14 -5.70
C ILE A 8 -0.36 0.81 -6.81
N SER A 9 -1.68 0.79 -6.68
CA SER A 9 -2.59 1.44 -7.63
C SER A 9 -3.17 2.73 -7.02
N ILE A 10 -2.99 3.84 -7.73
CA ILE A 10 -3.55 5.15 -7.39
C ILE A 10 -4.76 5.35 -8.27
N VAL A 11 -5.93 5.14 -7.68
CA VAL A 11 -7.23 5.19 -8.38
C VAL A 11 -7.48 6.56 -9.01
N ASP A 12 -7.16 7.65 -8.28
CA ASP A 12 -7.42 9.03 -8.72
C ASP A 12 -6.70 9.39 -10.04
N LYS A 13 -5.50 8.83 -10.23
CA LYS A 13 -4.65 9.09 -11.41
C LYS A 13 -4.60 7.93 -12.39
N ASN A 14 -5.28 6.83 -12.07
CA ASN A 14 -5.18 5.56 -12.79
C ASN A 14 -3.72 5.09 -12.99
N VAL A 15 -2.84 5.43 -12.05
CA VAL A 15 -1.40 5.06 -12.09
C VAL A 15 -1.18 3.82 -11.25
N THR A 16 -0.54 2.80 -11.82
CA THR A 16 -0.10 1.63 -11.06
C THR A 16 1.40 1.52 -11.11
N LYS A 17 2.05 1.45 -9.95
CA LYS A 17 3.51 1.29 -9.81
C LYS A 17 3.82 0.11 -8.91
N THR A 18 4.71 -0.76 -9.36
CA THR A 18 5.23 -1.86 -8.53
C THR A 18 6.32 -1.32 -7.63
N MET A 19 6.22 -1.62 -6.33
CA MET A 19 7.19 -1.22 -5.32
C MET A 19 7.60 -2.40 -4.46
N GLN A 20 8.82 -2.34 -3.93
CA GLN A 20 9.33 -3.31 -2.98
C GLN A 20 9.27 -2.73 -1.57
N PHE A 21 8.69 -3.49 -0.65
CA PHE A 21 8.59 -3.18 0.76
C PHE A 21 9.21 -4.29 1.59
N ASP A 22 9.57 -3.98 2.82
CA ASP A 22 9.91 -5.01 3.80
C ASP A 22 8.62 -5.52 4.46
N PRO A 23 8.42 -6.83 4.64
CA PRO A 23 7.25 -7.40 5.33
C PRO A 23 7.02 -6.80 6.72
N THR A 24 8.10 -6.45 7.41
CA THR A 24 8.05 -5.87 8.75
C THR A 24 7.69 -4.38 8.75
N THR A 25 7.65 -3.75 7.57
CA THR A 25 7.32 -2.32 7.44
C THR A 25 5.89 -2.08 7.91
N ALA A 26 5.72 -1.09 8.78
CA ALA A 26 4.42 -0.63 9.23
C ALA A 26 3.62 -0.05 8.05
N ILE A 27 2.30 -0.25 8.03
CA ILE A 27 1.40 0.31 7.01
C ILE A 27 1.55 1.84 6.92
N TYR A 28 1.73 2.50 8.06
CA TYR A 28 2.00 3.94 8.12
C TYR A 28 3.28 4.32 7.36
N ASP A 29 4.39 3.62 7.60
CA ASP A 29 5.66 3.87 6.91
C ASP A 29 5.57 3.51 5.43
N ALA A 30 4.90 2.42 5.07
CA ALA A 30 4.66 2.04 3.68
C ALA A 30 3.92 3.15 2.92
N CYS A 31 2.87 3.72 3.53
CA CYS A 31 2.12 4.84 2.96
C CYS A 31 3.01 6.08 2.77
N LYS A 32 3.88 6.37 3.74
CA LYS A 32 4.86 7.47 3.63
C LYS A 32 5.85 7.25 2.49
N ILE A 33 6.41 6.05 2.36
CA ILE A 33 7.31 5.66 1.26
C ILE A 33 6.63 5.82 -0.10
N ILE A 34 5.37 5.40 -0.20
CA ILE A 34 4.58 5.53 -1.43
C ILE A 34 4.41 6.99 -1.82
N ARG A 35 4.08 7.89 -0.88
CA ARG A 35 3.93 9.33 -1.16
C ARG A 35 5.24 10.01 -1.55
N ASP A 36 6.34 9.57 -0.94
CA ASP A 36 7.68 10.09 -1.24
C ASP A 36 8.13 9.67 -2.65
N LYS A 37 7.85 8.42 -3.03
CA LYS A 37 8.27 7.85 -4.33
C LYS A 37 7.28 8.08 -5.47
N ILE A 38 5.99 8.20 -5.19
CA ILE A 38 4.93 8.44 -6.17
C ILE A 38 4.39 9.84 -5.96
N SER A 39 4.87 10.78 -6.76
CA SER A 39 4.39 12.17 -6.75
C SER A 39 2.88 12.25 -6.96
N GLU A 40 2.31 11.31 -7.71
CA GLU A 40 0.87 11.17 -7.94
C GLU A 40 0.08 10.79 -6.66
N ALA A 41 0.71 10.18 -5.66
CA ALA A 41 0.12 9.87 -4.36
C ALA A 41 0.23 11.04 -3.36
N ASN A 42 0.97 12.10 -3.70
CA ASN A 42 1.22 13.25 -2.85
C ASN A 42 0.15 14.36 -3.02
N GLN A 43 -0.99 14.05 -3.62
CA GLN A 43 -2.13 14.96 -3.69
C GLN A 43 -3.03 14.73 -2.47
N GLY A 44 -3.17 15.75 -1.60
CA GLY A 44 -4.09 15.74 -0.45
C GLY A 44 -3.42 15.43 0.90
N GLN A 45 -4.21 15.36 1.98
CA GLN A 45 -3.64 15.17 3.32
C GLN A 45 -3.32 13.71 3.61
N PRO A 46 -2.22 13.42 4.34
CA PRO A 46 -1.84 12.07 4.69
C PRO A 46 -2.92 11.23 5.39
N ASN A 47 -3.78 11.91 6.16
CA ASN A 47 -4.83 11.29 6.96
C ASN A 47 -6.08 10.95 6.14
N GLU A 48 -6.21 11.46 4.91
CA GLU A 48 -7.37 11.23 4.05
C GLU A 48 -7.21 9.99 3.16
N TYR A 49 -5.98 9.46 3.03
CA TYR A 49 -5.71 8.25 2.26
C TYR A 49 -5.12 7.16 3.14
N GLY A 50 -5.55 5.93 2.87
CA GLY A 50 -5.01 4.70 3.46
C GLY A 50 -4.55 3.73 2.37
N LEU A 51 -4.02 2.59 2.81
CA LEU A 51 -3.77 1.46 1.92
C LEU A 51 -4.98 0.54 1.92
N PHE A 52 -5.43 0.20 0.72
CA PHE A 52 -6.51 -0.75 0.51
C PHE A 52 -5.95 -1.97 -0.20
N LEU A 53 -6.13 -3.14 0.41
CA LEU A 53 -5.83 -4.41 -0.22
C LEU A 53 -7.04 -4.79 -1.08
N ALA A 54 -6.90 -4.63 -2.39
CA ALA A 54 -7.89 -5.14 -3.33
C ALA A 54 -7.73 -6.66 -3.46
N ASP A 55 -8.83 -7.39 -3.30
CA ASP A 55 -8.93 -8.83 -3.55
C ASP A 55 -9.62 -9.08 -4.90
N GLU A 56 -9.54 -10.32 -5.43
CA GLU A 56 -10.27 -10.70 -6.66
C GLU A 56 -11.78 -10.53 -6.48
N ASP A 57 -12.29 -10.74 -5.26
CA ASP A 57 -13.66 -10.40 -4.90
C ASP A 57 -13.75 -8.98 -4.34
N VAL A 58 -14.49 -8.12 -5.03
CA VAL A 58 -14.68 -6.69 -4.66
C VAL A 58 -15.27 -6.51 -3.25
N LYS A 59 -15.89 -7.55 -2.67
CA LYS A 59 -16.44 -7.53 -1.31
C LYS A 59 -15.45 -7.99 -0.24
N GLN A 60 -14.27 -8.49 -0.62
CA GLN A 60 -13.24 -9.00 0.29
C GLN A 60 -12.08 -8.04 0.49
N GLY A 61 -12.04 -6.93 -0.23
CA GLY A 61 -11.00 -5.94 -0.05
C GLY A 61 -11.02 -5.31 1.35
N VAL A 62 -9.85 -5.11 1.93
CA VAL A 62 -9.71 -4.63 3.32
C VAL A 62 -8.86 -3.36 3.37
N TRP A 63 -9.27 -2.42 4.22
CA TRP A 63 -8.44 -1.27 4.54
C TRP A 63 -7.38 -1.67 5.57
N LEU A 64 -6.12 -1.40 5.24
CA LEU A 64 -5.00 -1.73 6.10
C LEU A 64 -4.87 -0.69 7.22
N GLU A 65 -4.84 -1.15 8.46
CA GLU A 65 -4.68 -0.29 9.62
C GLU A 65 -3.23 0.22 9.76
N PRO A 66 -3.00 1.52 10.02
CA PRO A 66 -1.66 2.11 10.11
C PRO A 66 -0.80 1.53 11.25
N GLY A 67 -1.42 0.97 12.29
CA GLY A 67 -0.73 0.35 13.43
C GLY A 67 -0.29 -1.10 13.20
N ARG A 68 -0.58 -1.69 12.03
CA ARG A 68 -0.18 -3.04 11.65
C ARG A 68 1.01 -3.00 10.69
N SER A 69 1.69 -4.13 10.52
CA SER A 69 2.73 -4.34 9.50
C SER A 69 2.16 -5.03 8.25
N LEU A 70 2.87 -4.95 7.12
CA LEU A 70 2.46 -5.61 5.87
C LEU A 70 2.37 -7.14 6.03
N GLU A 71 3.27 -7.76 6.81
CA GLU A 71 3.26 -9.20 7.08
C GLU A 71 2.01 -9.69 7.82
N TYR A 72 1.36 -8.82 8.62
CA TYR A 72 0.15 -9.17 9.37
C TYR A 72 -0.99 -9.59 8.43
N TYR A 73 -1.03 -9.02 7.23
CA TYR A 73 -2.03 -9.30 6.20
C TYR A 73 -1.61 -10.43 5.25
N ILE A 74 -0.47 -11.09 5.51
CA ILE A 74 0.04 -12.23 4.74
C ILE A 74 0.09 -11.92 3.23
N LEU A 75 0.47 -10.68 2.91
CA LEU A 75 0.59 -10.22 1.54
C LEU A 75 1.61 -11.08 0.78
N ARG A 76 1.31 -11.37 -0.49
CA ARG A 76 2.20 -12.09 -1.38
C ARG A 76 2.68 -11.17 -2.50
N ASN A 77 3.78 -11.54 -3.12
CA ASN A 77 4.32 -10.81 -4.26
C ASN A 77 3.32 -10.81 -5.43
N GLY A 78 2.97 -9.63 -5.94
CA GLY A 78 1.94 -9.44 -6.97
C GLY A 78 1.85 -8.02 -7.51
#